data_AF-A0A5J9WCB9-F1
#
_entry.id   AF-A0A5J9WCB9-F1
#
_cell.length_a   1.000
_cell.length_b   1.000
_cell.length_c   1.000
_cell.angle_alpha   90.00
_cell.angle_beta   90.00
_cell.angle_gamma   90.00
#
_symmetry.space_group_name_H-M   'P 1'
#
loop_
_entity.id
_entity.type
_entity.pdbx_description
1 polymer ?
#
loop_
_entity_poly.entity_id
_entity_poly.type
_entity_poly.pdbx_seq_one_letter_code
_entity_poly.pdbx_strand_id
1 'polypeptide(L)'
;MVMIDESIVMADTFEHYAAVIDVRDRDGRMWRNKLERVIMEMLDFYRIEEGFEDLARQVACTACHKLVKDMLYEARTQAIVDFHVARNVRIKRDDAVTMTLTKEEYLQALHHGGEEINTFEAFALSHKGKATAEIHYNPEDPPEVYSNPRAYSRLSSYSKVAKEVYGQDYDPRSHDLDGEVVMRAGKGKKHGRYYLGDSVIDTASTPTLSQIRARTL
;
A
#
# COMPACT_ATOMS: atom_id res chain seq x y z
N MET A 1 -2.94 -8.99 -4.53
CA MET A 1 -3.20 -10.11 -5.45
C MET A 1 -2.06 -11.11 -5.36
N VAL A 2 -2.30 -12.38 -5.68
CA VAL A 2 -1.29 -13.44 -5.71
C VAL A 2 -1.41 -14.27 -6.98
N MET A 3 -0.29 -14.81 -7.45
CA MET A 3 -0.24 -15.74 -8.58
C MET A 3 -0.54 -17.17 -8.09
N ILE A 4 -1.60 -17.78 -8.62
CA ILE A 4 -1.97 -19.18 -8.37
C ILE A 4 -2.33 -19.81 -9.70
N ASP A 5 -1.68 -20.93 -10.06
CA ASP A 5 -1.91 -21.67 -11.31
C ASP A 5 -2.02 -20.75 -12.55
N GLU A 6 -1.03 -19.87 -12.71
CA GLU A 6 -0.92 -18.91 -13.82
C GLU A 6 -2.00 -17.81 -13.86
N SER A 7 -2.87 -17.75 -12.85
CA SER A 7 -3.88 -16.70 -12.70
C SER A 7 -3.55 -15.74 -11.55
N ILE A 8 -3.80 -14.45 -11.76
CA ILE A 8 -3.71 -13.44 -10.71
C ILE A 8 -5.06 -13.40 -9.98
N VAL A 9 -5.08 -13.85 -8.73
CA VAL A 9 -6.29 -13.83 -7.89
C VAL A 9 -6.14 -12.88 -6.71
N MET A 10 -7.26 -12.45 -6.14
CA MET A 10 -7.25 -11.69 -4.89
C MET A 10 -6.82 -12.59 -3.75
N ALA A 11 -5.91 -12.10 -2.90
CA ALA A 11 -5.43 -12.84 -1.74
C ALA A 11 -6.38 -12.63 -0.55
N ASP A 12 -7.61 -13.11 -0.71
CA ASP A 12 -8.71 -12.93 0.24
C ASP A 12 -8.86 -14.04 1.29
N THR A 13 -8.12 -15.14 1.15
CA THR A 13 -8.13 -16.26 2.07
C THR A 13 -6.72 -16.70 2.42
N PHE A 14 -6.56 -17.36 3.57
CA PHE A 14 -5.29 -17.97 3.97
C PHE A 14 -4.82 -19.06 3.00
N GLU A 15 -5.74 -19.73 2.30
CA GLU A 15 -5.41 -20.70 1.27
C GLU A 15 -4.66 -20.03 0.11
N HIS A 16 -5.07 -18.83 -0.28
CA HIS A 16 -4.36 -18.05 -1.29
C HIS A 16 -2.93 -17.70 -0.85
N TYR A 17 -2.71 -17.36 0.42
CA TYR A 17 -1.36 -17.11 0.94
C TYR A 17 -0.54 -18.41 1.12
N ALA A 18 -1.19 -19.53 1.45
CA ALA A 18 -0.53 -20.81 1.64
C ALA A 18 -0.07 -21.44 0.32
N ALA A 19 -0.79 -21.16 -0.77
CA ALA A 19 -0.49 -21.64 -2.13
C ALA A 19 0.74 -20.97 -2.76
N VAL A 20 1.17 -19.82 -2.24
CA VAL A 20 2.23 -19.00 -2.83
C VAL A 20 3.54 -19.24 -2.10
N ILE A 21 4.53 -19.78 -2.82
CA ILE A 21 5.89 -19.96 -2.30
C ILE A 21 6.46 -18.60 -1.89
N ASP A 22 7.15 -18.57 -0.76
CA ASP A 22 7.78 -17.34 -0.31
C ASP A 22 9.05 -17.01 -1.11
N VAL A 23 9.51 -15.77 -1.00
CA VAL A 23 10.80 -15.32 -1.55
C VAL A 23 11.73 -14.95 -0.40
N ARG A 24 13.04 -14.98 -0.61
CA ARG A 24 13.99 -14.50 0.40
C ARG A 24 13.73 -13.03 0.70
N ASP A 25 13.68 -12.69 1.96
CA ASP A 25 13.68 -11.30 2.40
C ASP A 25 15.11 -10.73 2.45
N ARG A 26 15.19 -9.45 2.84
CA ARG A 26 16.45 -8.71 2.97
C ARG A 26 17.42 -9.34 3.98
N ASP A 27 16.89 -9.93 5.06
CA ASP A 27 17.68 -10.57 6.12
C ASP A 27 18.02 -12.03 5.77
N GLY A 28 17.69 -12.46 4.55
CA GLY A 28 17.91 -13.81 4.04
C GLY A 28 16.92 -14.84 4.58
N ARG A 29 15.87 -14.41 5.30
CA ARG A 29 14.82 -15.29 5.79
C ARG A 29 13.88 -15.63 4.64
N MET A 30 13.52 -16.90 4.57
CA MET A 30 12.59 -17.44 3.60
C MET A 30 11.75 -18.48 4.32
N TRP A 31 10.45 -18.31 4.26
CA TRP A 31 9.51 -19.28 4.82
C TRP A 31 8.99 -20.22 3.73
N ARG A 32 8.19 -21.21 4.10
CA ARG A 32 7.67 -22.16 3.10
C ARG A 32 6.71 -21.47 2.12
N ASN A 33 5.88 -20.57 2.63
CA ASN A 33 4.88 -19.83 1.86
C ASN A 33 4.60 -18.46 2.48
N LYS A 34 3.84 -17.63 1.76
CA LYS A 34 3.47 -16.29 2.21
C LYS A 34 2.64 -16.31 3.50
N LEU A 35 1.85 -17.34 3.73
CA LEU A 35 1.11 -17.49 4.99
C LEU A 35 2.07 -17.61 6.18
N GLU A 36 3.06 -18.50 6.09
CA GLU A 36 4.00 -18.72 7.18
C GLU A 36 4.84 -17.47 7.45
N ARG A 37 5.22 -16.71 6.42
CA ARG A 37 5.85 -15.40 6.59
C ARG A 37 5.00 -14.47 7.46
N VAL A 38 3.72 -14.28 7.11
CA VAL A 38 2.83 -13.36 7.85
C VAL A 38 2.75 -13.75 9.33
N ILE A 39 2.64 -15.05 9.61
CA ILE A 39 2.57 -15.55 10.99
C ILE A 39 3.89 -15.34 11.72
N MET A 40 5.02 -15.66 11.10
CA MET A 40 6.32 -15.57 11.75
C MET A 40 6.77 -14.12 11.95
N GLU A 41 6.52 -13.23 10.99
CA GLU A 41 6.78 -11.79 11.16
C GLU A 41 5.90 -11.17 12.25
N MET A 42 4.67 -11.64 12.42
CA MET A 42 3.84 -11.23 13.58
C MET A 42 4.47 -11.69 14.89
N LEU A 43 5.02 -12.91 14.93
CA LEU A 43 5.63 -13.47 16.13
C LEU A 43 6.98 -12.83 16.48
N ASP A 44 7.70 -12.23 15.51
CA ASP A 44 8.95 -11.48 15.77
C ASP A 44 8.78 -10.34 16.79
N PHE A 45 7.56 -9.82 16.97
CA PHE A 45 7.27 -8.77 17.94
C PHE A 45 7.15 -9.28 19.39
N TYR A 46 7.14 -10.59 19.61
CA TYR A 46 6.86 -11.20 20.90
C TYR A 46 8.03 -12.09 21.36
N ARG A 47 8.27 -12.07 22.67
CA ARG A 47 9.16 -13.06 23.31
C ARG A 47 8.31 -14.28 23.67
N ILE A 48 8.51 -15.37 22.94
CA ILE A 48 7.81 -16.64 23.19
C ILE A 48 8.61 -17.43 24.23
N GLU A 49 7.94 -17.91 25.27
CA GLU A 49 8.55 -18.85 26.23
C GLU A 49 8.72 -20.24 25.60
N GLU A 50 9.82 -20.89 25.96
CA GLU A 50 10.14 -22.25 25.49
C GLU A 50 9.00 -23.21 25.84
N GLY A 51 8.50 -23.94 24.84
CA GLY A 51 7.37 -24.87 24.96
C GLY A 51 6.00 -24.27 24.64
N PHE A 52 5.91 -22.97 24.34
CA PHE A 52 4.67 -22.29 23.95
C PHE A 52 4.60 -21.92 22.46
N GLU A 53 5.54 -22.37 21.64
CA GLU A 53 5.66 -22.01 20.22
C GLU A 53 4.42 -22.39 19.41
N ASP A 54 3.88 -23.59 19.64
CA ASP A 54 2.67 -24.07 18.95
C ASP A 54 1.44 -23.25 19.33
N LEU A 55 1.32 -22.90 20.61
CA LEU A 55 0.22 -22.06 21.08
C LEU A 55 0.32 -20.64 20.52
N ALA A 56 1.52 -20.06 20.51
CA ALA A 56 1.77 -18.76 19.92
C ALA A 56 1.42 -18.75 18.42
N ARG A 57 1.82 -19.79 17.68
CA ARG A 57 1.45 -19.97 16.27
C ARG A 57 -0.07 -20.08 16.10
N GLN A 58 -0.76 -20.87 16.94
CA GLN A 58 -2.22 -21.01 16.86
C GLN A 58 -2.95 -19.67 17.10
N VAL A 59 -2.50 -18.90 18.09
CA VAL A 59 -3.05 -17.58 18.41
C VAL A 59 -2.83 -16.63 17.23
N ALA A 60 -1.61 -16.57 16.69
CA ALA A 60 -1.29 -15.72 15.54
C ALA A 60 -2.11 -16.09 14.30
N CYS A 61 -2.25 -17.40 14.00
CA CYS A 61 -3.09 -17.88 12.90
C CYS A 61 -4.55 -17.43 13.06
N THR A 62 -5.12 -17.56 14.25
CA THR A 62 -6.51 -17.18 14.52
C THR A 62 -6.72 -15.67 14.38
N ALA A 63 -5.80 -14.87 14.94
CA ALA A 63 -5.88 -13.41 14.86
C ALA A 63 -5.74 -12.91 13.41
N CYS A 64 -4.74 -13.39 12.68
CA CYS A 64 -4.50 -12.97 11.30
C CYS A 64 -5.62 -13.43 10.35
N HIS A 65 -6.17 -14.64 10.54
CA HIS A 65 -7.27 -15.15 9.69
C HIS A 65 -8.50 -14.24 9.79
N LYS A 66 -8.86 -13.84 11.01
CA LYS A 66 -9.97 -12.92 11.24
C LYS A 66 -9.74 -11.57 10.54
N LEU A 67 -8.56 -10.98 10.70
CA LEU A 67 -8.25 -9.67 10.10
C LEU A 67 -8.30 -9.68 8.57
N VAL A 68 -7.79 -10.74 7.92
CA VAL A 68 -7.85 -10.87 6.45
C VAL A 68 -9.30 -10.96 5.97
N LYS A 69 -10.14 -11.74 6.66
CA LYS A 69 -11.57 -11.87 6.34
C LYS A 69 -12.33 -10.56 6.57
N ASP A 70 -12.10 -9.92 7.71
CA ASP A 70 -12.74 -8.66 8.09
C ASP A 70 -12.36 -7.54 7.10
N MET A 71 -11.13 -7.51 6.60
CA MET A 71 -10.66 -6.49 5.64
C MET A 71 -11.57 -6.39 4.42
N LEU A 72 -11.96 -7.51 3.80
CA LEU A 72 -12.79 -7.48 2.59
C LEU A 72 -14.25 -7.22 2.86
N TYR A 73 -14.74 -7.76 3.98
CA TYR A 73 -16.09 -7.50 4.44
C TYR A 73 -16.29 -5.99 4.73
N GLU A 74 -15.34 -5.38 5.43
CA GLU A 74 -15.33 -3.95 5.73
C GLU A 74 -15.10 -3.11 4.47
N ALA A 75 -14.18 -3.51 3.60
CA ALA A 75 -13.93 -2.79 2.35
C ALA A 75 -15.16 -2.77 1.43
N ARG A 76 -15.87 -3.90 1.29
CA ARG A 76 -17.13 -3.98 0.55
C ARG A 76 -18.19 -3.07 1.17
N THR A 77 -18.37 -3.15 2.48
CA THR A 77 -19.35 -2.33 3.21
C THR A 77 -19.05 -0.85 3.03
N GLN A 78 -17.77 -0.46 3.10
CA GLN A 78 -17.33 0.90 2.88
C GLN A 78 -17.57 1.37 1.44
N ALA A 79 -17.28 0.54 0.44
CA ALA A 79 -17.54 0.87 -0.97
C ALA A 79 -19.04 1.13 -1.25
N ILE A 80 -19.94 0.38 -0.61
CA ILE A 80 -21.39 0.63 -0.70
C ILE A 80 -21.74 1.98 -0.06
N VAL A 81 -21.22 2.27 1.13
CA VAL A 81 -21.44 3.56 1.80
C VAL A 81 -20.97 4.72 0.91
N ASP A 82 -19.76 4.63 0.38
CA ASP A 82 -19.16 5.67 -0.45
C ASP A 82 -19.94 5.88 -1.76
N PHE A 83 -20.42 4.79 -2.39
CA PHE A 83 -21.28 4.84 -3.57
C PHE A 83 -22.56 5.67 -3.33
N HIS A 84 -23.23 5.46 -2.20
CA HIS A 84 -24.45 6.20 -1.86
C HIS A 84 -24.15 7.65 -1.45
N VAL A 85 -23.07 7.88 -0.70
CA VAL A 85 -22.63 9.22 -0.30
C VAL A 85 -22.32 10.08 -1.52
N ALA A 86 -21.68 9.52 -2.56
CA ALA A 86 -21.40 10.22 -3.82
C ALA A 86 -22.69 10.68 -4.54
N ARG A 87 -23.83 10.02 -4.28
CA ARG A 87 -25.16 10.39 -4.79
C ARG A 87 -25.95 11.26 -3.82
N ASN A 88 -25.28 11.83 -2.81
CA ASN A 88 -25.87 12.61 -1.72
C ASN A 88 -26.91 11.83 -0.89
N VAL A 89 -26.81 10.49 -0.85
CA VAL A 89 -27.65 9.63 -0.02
C VAL A 89 -26.80 9.10 1.14
N ARG A 90 -27.24 9.37 2.38
CA ARG A 90 -26.59 8.81 3.57
C ARG A 90 -27.25 7.49 3.94
N ILE A 91 -26.46 6.43 4.00
CA ILE A 91 -26.88 5.12 4.51
C ILE A 91 -26.10 4.80 5.80
N LYS A 92 -26.69 4.00 6.69
CA LYS A 92 -25.95 3.47 7.85
C LYS A 92 -25.14 2.25 7.41
N ARG A 93 -24.03 1.99 8.12
CA ARG A 93 -23.21 0.79 7.87
C ARG A 93 -24.01 -0.50 8.02
N ASP A 94 -24.88 -0.58 9.02
CA ASP A 94 -25.73 -1.77 9.26
C ASP A 94 -26.65 -2.06 8.07
N ASP A 95 -27.15 -1.03 7.39
CA ASP A 95 -27.96 -1.18 6.18
C ASP A 95 -27.07 -1.63 5.00
N ALA A 96 -25.90 -1.00 4.84
CA ALA A 96 -24.95 -1.27 3.76
C ALA A 96 -24.48 -2.73 3.71
N VAL A 97 -24.35 -3.38 4.86
CA VAL A 97 -23.95 -4.81 4.97
C VAL A 97 -24.88 -5.73 4.17
N THR A 98 -26.16 -5.40 4.07
CA THR A 98 -27.17 -6.23 3.38
C THR A 98 -27.32 -5.88 1.90
N MET A 99 -26.64 -4.83 1.44
CA MET A 99 -26.73 -4.34 0.07
C MET A 99 -25.67 -4.96 -0.83
N THR A 100 -25.90 -4.87 -2.14
CA THR A 100 -24.94 -5.30 -3.17
C THR A 100 -24.97 -4.26 -4.28
N LEU A 101 -23.79 -3.87 -4.78
CA LEU A 101 -23.67 -3.05 -5.98
C LEU A 101 -23.61 -3.96 -7.21
N THR A 102 -24.27 -3.57 -8.28
CA THR A 102 -23.98 -4.12 -9.62
C THR A 102 -22.56 -3.77 -10.04
N LYS A 103 -22.05 -4.44 -11.09
CA LYS A 103 -20.71 -4.16 -11.62
C LYS A 103 -20.57 -2.70 -12.03
N GLU A 104 -21.57 -2.16 -12.71
CA GLU A 104 -21.59 -0.78 -13.20
C GLU A 104 -21.63 0.21 -12.03
N GLU A 105 -22.42 -0.07 -10.99
CA GLU A 105 -22.47 0.75 -9.78
C GLU A 105 -21.16 0.71 -9.00
N TYR A 106 -20.52 -0.45 -8.90
CA TYR A 106 -19.21 -0.60 -8.26
C TYR A 106 -18.14 0.21 -9.00
N LEU A 107 -18.13 0.18 -10.33
CA LEU A 107 -17.22 1.01 -11.14
C LEU A 107 -17.48 2.51 -10.94
N GLN A 108 -18.74 2.91 -10.74
CA GLN A 108 -19.08 4.29 -10.41
C GLN A 108 -18.73 4.68 -8.96
N ALA A 109 -18.48 3.71 -8.07
CA ALA A 109 -17.96 3.95 -6.74
C ALA A 109 -16.44 4.23 -6.75
N LEU A 110 -15.75 3.96 -7.86
CA LEU A 110 -14.34 4.28 -8.01
C LEU A 110 -14.15 5.80 -8.07
N HIS A 111 -13.37 6.32 -7.13
CA HIS A 111 -12.92 7.70 -7.14
C HIS A 111 -11.94 7.93 -8.30
N HIS A 112 -11.86 9.16 -8.82
CA HIS A 112 -11.00 9.55 -9.95
C HIS A 112 -11.37 8.93 -11.32
N GLY A 113 -12.66 8.70 -11.58
CA GLY A 113 -13.12 8.26 -12.91
C GLY A 113 -12.72 6.82 -13.29
N GLY A 114 -12.17 6.06 -12.36
CA GLY A 114 -11.66 4.71 -12.61
C GLY A 114 -10.35 4.68 -13.40
N GLU A 115 -9.70 5.82 -13.59
CA GLU A 115 -8.36 5.88 -14.19
C GLU A 115 -7.34 5.29 -13.22
N GLU A 116 -6.43 4.46 -13.74
CA GLU A 116 -5.31 3.96 -12.94
C GLU A 116 -4.38 5.12 -12.59
N ILE A 117 -4.33 5.48 -11.31
CA ILE A 117 -3.37 6.44 -10.77
C ILE A 117 -2.19 5.69 -10.17
N ASN A 118 -0.97 6.12 -10.48
CA ASN A 118 0.21 5.58 -9.81
C ASN A 118 0.27 6.05 -8.34
N THR A 119 1.07 5.36 -7.55
CA THR A 119 1.27 5.61 -6.12
C THR A 119 1.82 7.01 -5.80
N PHE A 120 2.54 7.65 -6.73
CA PHE A 120 3.01 9.03 -6.57
C PHE A 120 1.85 10.03 -6.65
N GLU A 121 1.02 9.92 -7.69
CA GLU A 121 -0.17 10.73 -7.87
C GLU A 121 -1.19 10.50 -6.76
N ALA A 122 -1.41 9.24 -6.36
CA ALA A 122 -2.27 8.92 -5.24
C ALA A 122 -1.85 9.65 -3.95
N PHE A 123 -0.53 9.70 -3.65
CA PHE A 123 -0.02 10.48 -2.52
C PHE A 123 -0.31 11.97 -2.68
N ALA A 124 -0.08 12.54 -3.87
CA ALA A 124 -0.34 13.95 -4.13
C ALA A 124 -1.82 14.31 -3.96
N LEU A 125 -2.73 13.52 -4.54
CA LEU A 125 -4.17 13.74 -4.49
C LEU A 125 -4.72 13.60 -3.07
N SER A 126 -4.22 12.65 -2.28
CA SER A 126 -4.59 12.47 -0.87
C SER A 126 -4.31 13.71 0.00
N HIS A 127 -3.37 14.54 -0.42
CA HIS A 127 -3.01 15.79 0.24
C HIS A 127 -3.57 17.04 -0.46
N LYS A 128 -4.16 16.93 -1.65
CA LYS A 128 -4.69 18.05 -2.44
C LYS A 128 -6.18 18.31 -2.17
N GLY A 129 -6.99 17.28 -2.01
CA GLY A 129 -8.42 17.46 -1.79
C GLY A 129 -9.15 16.18 -1.40
N LYS A 130 -10.48 16.25 -1.37
CA LYS A 130 -11.33 15.08 -1.08
C LYS A 130 -11.26 14.10 -2.25
N ALA A 131 -11.34 12.80 -1.96
CA ALA A 131 -11.37 11.74 -2.99
C ALA A 131 -12.55 11.89 -3.99
N THR A 132 -13.64 12.55 -3.57
CA THR A 132 -14.81 12.82 -4.42
C THR A 132 -14.68 14.08 -5.27
N ALA A 133 -13.66 14.90 -5.05
CA ALA A 133 -13.45 16.10 -5.86
C ALA A 133 -12.84 15.72 -7.21
N GLU A 134 -13.24 16.42 -8.27
CA GLU A 134 -12.58 16.32 -9.57
C GLU A 134 -11.24 17.05 -9.51
N ILE A 135 -10.22 16.34 -9.02
CA ILE A 135 -8.87 16.85 -8.82
C ILE A 135 -7.85 15.97 -9.56
N HIS A 136 -6.91 16.63 -10.22
CA HIS A 136 -5.80 16.00 -10.92
C HIS A 136 -4.47 16.48 -10.35
N TYR A 137 -3.45 15.65 -10.43
CA TYR A 137 -2.09 16.06 -10.12
C TYR A 137 -1.54 16.91 -11.26
N ASN A 138 -0.95 18.05 -10.93
CA ASN A 138 -0.19 18.87 -11.87
C ASN A 138 1.18 19.17 -11.25
N PRO A 139 2.30 18.85 -11.93
CA PRO A 139 3.64 19.13 -11.39
C PRO A 139 3.93 20.63 -11.20
N GLU A 140 3.21 21.50 -11.90
CA GLU A 140 3.33 22.96 -11.80
C GLU A 140 2.46 23.57 -10.69
N ASP A 141 1.73 22.73 -9.94
CA ASP A 141 0.92 23.20 -8.82
C ASP A 141 1.79 23.83 -7.72
N PRO A 142 1.39 24.99 -7.18
CA PRO A 142 2.11 25.62 -6.08
C PRO A 142 1.75 24.95 -4.73
N PRO A 143 2.57 25.09 -3.67
CA PRO A 143 2.36 24.41 -2.39
C PRO A 143 0.99 24.70 -1.74
N GLU A 144 0.37 25.84 -2.05
CA GLU A 144 -0.90 26.29 -1.49
C GLU A 144 -2.10 25.41 -1.88
N VAL A 145 -2.00 24.63 -2.97
CA VAL A 145 -3.10 23.73 -3.36
C VAL A 145 -3.16 22.48 -2.49
N TYR A 146 -2.14 22.23 -1.67
CA TYR A 146 -2.09 21.07 -0.78
C TYR A 146 -2.51 21.47 0.64
N SER A 147 -3.37 20.64 1.24
CA SER A 147 -3.79 20.75 2.63
C SER A 147 -2.64 20.67 3.64
N ASN A 148 -1.50 20.11 3.24
CA ASN A 148 -0.30 19.98 4.07
C ASN A 148 0.95 20.46 3.32
N PRO A 149 1.62 21.55 3.76
CA PRO A 149 2.85 22.06 3.12
C PRO A 149 3.99 21.03 3.03
N ARG A 150 4.01 20.04 3.95
CA ARG A 150 5.02 18.97 3.91
C ARG A 150 4.79 17.99 2.75
N ALA A 151 3.58 17.89 2.21
CA ALA A 151 3.32 17.04 1.05
C ALA A 151 4.04 17.57 -0.20
N TYR A 152 3.93 18.88 -0.46
CA TYR A 152 4.60 19.53 -1.58
C TYR A 152 6.13 19.35 -1.54
N SER A 153 6.75 19.60 -0.38
CA SER A 153 8.21 19.42 -0.21
C SER A 153 8.68 17.98 -0.42
N ARG A 154 7.86 16.99 -0.01
CA ARG A 154 8.12 15.57 -0.25
C ARG A 154 8.05 15.21 -1.73
N LEU A 155 6.98 15.62 -2.41
CA LEU A 155 6.77 15.43 -3.85
C LEU A 155 7.91 16.08 -4.65
N SER A 156 8.23 17.33 -4.35
CA SER A 156 9.31 18.08 -5.01
C SER A 156 10.68 17.44 -4.82
N SER A 157 11.00 16.98 -3.60
CA SER A 157 12.26 16.26 -3.35
C SER A 157 12.32 14.95 -4.11
N TYR A 158 11.24 14.16 -4.13
CA TYR A 158 11.19 12.93 -4.91
C TYR A 158 11.42 13.21 -6.39
N SER A 159 10.66 14.11 -7.01
CA SER A 159 10.77 14.42 -8.43
C SER A 159 12.15 14.92 -8.81
N LYS A 160 12.79 15.73 -7.94
CA LYS A 160 14.18 16.18 -8.16
C LYS A 160 15.16 14.99 -8.21
N VAL A 161 15.10 14.10 -7.23
CA VAL A 161 16.00 12.93 -7.16
C VAL A 161 15.67 11.95 -8.28
N ALA A 162 14.40 11.76 -8.63
CA ALA A 162 13.99 10.93 -9.74
C ALA A 162 14.60 11.44 -11.07
N LYS A 163 14.60 12.76 -11.29
CA LYS A 163 15.27 13.37 -12.45
C LYS A 163 16.79 13.16 -12.47
N GLU A 164 17.42 13.10 -11.30
CA GLU A 164 18.85 12.75 -11.18
C GLU A 164 19.11 11.27 -11.51
N VAL A 165 18.14 10.38 -11.26
CA VAL A 165 18.27 8.93 -11.49
C VAL A 165 17.88 8.52 -12.91
N TYR A 166 16.75 9.02 -13.43
CA TYR A 166 16.18 8.61 -14.70
C TYR A 166 16.38 9.61 -15.84
N GLY A 167 16.81 10.85 -15.54
CA GLY A 167 17.01 11.93 -16.52
C GLY A 167 16.06 13.11 -16.33
N GLN A 168 16.42 14.26 -16.92
CA GLN A 168 15.71 15.53 -16.68
C GLN A 168 14.26 15.54 -17.19
N ASP A 169 13.96 14.73 -18.20
CA ASP A 169 12.63 14.59 -18.80
C ASP A 169 11.72 13.60 -18.05
N TYR A 170 12.16 13.12 -16.88
CA TYR A 170 11.38 12.20 -16.07
C TYR A 170 10.03 12.82 -15.68
N ASP A 171 8.94 12.14 -16.07
CA ASP A 171 7.58 12.42 -15.63
C ASP A 171 7.24 11.53 -14.42
N PRO A 172 6.97 12.10 -13.23
CA PRO A 172 6.52 11.35 -12.05
C PRO A 172 5.23 10.55 -12.25
N ARG A 173 4.47 10.84 -13.32
CA ARG A 173 3.24 10.11 -13.65
C ARG A 173 3.50 8.83 -14.45
N SER A 174 4.74 8.59 -14.87
CA SER A 174 5.09 7.50 -15.77
C SER A 174 5.14 6.12 -15.10
N HIS A 175 5.35 6.06 -13.78
CA HIS A 175 5.36 4.80 -13.02
C HIS A 175 5.18 5.03 -11.51
N ASP A 176 4.98 3.94 -10.77
CA ASP A 176 4.88 3.92 -9.30
C ASP A 176 6.13 4.45 -8.58
N LEU A 177 5.97 4.76 -7.29
CA LEU A 177 7.05 5.20 -6.42
C LEU A 177 8.22 4.21 -6.40
N ASP A 178 9.39 4.70 -6.81
CA ASP A 178 10.63 3.95 -6.70
C ASP A 178 11.19 4.07 -5.27
N GLY A 179 11.34 2.92 -4.62
CA GLY A 179 11.83 2.84 -3.24
C GLY A 179 13.26 3.34 -3.05
N GLU A 180 14.15 3.16 -4.03
CA GLU A 180 15.51 3.70 -4.01
C GLU A 180 15.49 5.23 -4.11
N VAL A 181 14.67 5.79 -5.02
CA VAL A 181 14.49 7.24 -5.13
C VAL A 181 13.93 7.83 -3.84
N VAL A 182 12.92 7.18 -3.23
CA VAL A 182 12.40 7.58 -1.90
C VAL A 182 13.50 7.51 -0.84
N MET A 183 14.33 6.47 -0.85
CA MET A 183 15.44 6.30 0.11
C MET A 183 16.47 7.43 -0.02
N ARG A 184 16.82 7.79 -1.26
CA ARG A 184 17.73 8.90 -1.58
C ARG A 184 17.13 10.25 -1.15
N ALA A 185 15.90 10.55 -1.56
CA ALA A 185 15.20 11.79 -1.23
C ALA A 185 14.97 11.97 0.27
N GLY A 186 14.59 10.89 0.96
CA GLY A 186 14.38 10.85 2.40
C GLY A 186 15.65 10.83 3.24
N LYS A 187 16.82 10.62 2.62
CA LYS A 187 18.10 10.38 3.29
C LYS A 187 18.02 9.23 4.30
N GLY A 188 17.35 8.15 3.91
CA GLY A 188 17.09 6.99 4.77
C GLY A 188 15.66 6.95 5.34
N LYS A 189 15.41 5.94 6.17
CA LYS A 189 14.15 5.80 6.92
C LYS A 189 14.26 6.52 8.26
N LYS A 190 13.28 7.38 8.59
CA LYS A 190 13.20 8.01 9.92
C LYS A 190 12.26 7.21 10.81
N HIS A 191 12.72 6.78 11.98
CA HIS A 191 11.97 5.90 12.89
C HIS A 191 11.42 4.64 12.19
N GLY A 192 12.21 4.05 11.29
CA GLY A 192 11.81 2.86 10.53
C GLY A 192 10.85 3.10 9.37
N ARG A 193 10.44 4.35 9.10
CA ARG A 193 9.50 4.69 8.04
C ARG A 193 10.15 5.41 6.86
N TYR A 194 9.71 5.09 5.65
CA TYR A 194 10.02 5.85 4.46
C TYR A 194 9.48 7.28 4.55
N TYR A 195 10.20 8.18 3.89
CA TYR A 195 9.85 9.60 3.85
C TYR A 195 8.56 9.87 3.07
N LEU A 196 8.25 9.00 2.11
CA LEU A 196 7.11 9.02 1.20
C LEU A 196 6.69 7.57 0.93
N GLY A 197 5.40 7.27 0.81
CA GLY A 197 4.92 5.95 0.37
C GLY A 197 5.24 4.75 1.29
N ASP A 198 5.35 4.96 2.61
CA ASP A 198 5.86 3.92 3.53
C ASP A 198 5.17 2.56 3.46
N SER A 199 3.85 2.55 3.31
CA SER A 199 3.06 1.32 3.25
C SER A 199 2.90 0.73 1.84
N VAL A 200 3.37 1.42 0.80
CA VAL A 200 3.24 1.00 -0.61
C VAL A 200 4.57 0.58 -1.23
N ILE A 201 5.70 0.96 -0.63
CA ILE A 201 7.03 0.60 -1.11
C ILE A 201 7.43 -0.77 -0.58
N ASP A 202 7.80 -1.68 -1.48
CA ASP A 202 8.35 -2.99 -1.10
C ASP A 202 9.70 -2.81 -0.41
N THR A 203 9.71 -3.03 0.91
CA THR A 203 10.92 -2.94 1.71
C THR A 203 11.92 -4.04 1.41
N ALA A 204 11.49 -5.23 0.98
CA ALA A 204 12.41 -6.34 0.73
C ALA A 204 13.32 -6.05 -0.47
N SER A 205 12.76 -5.53 -1.57
CA SER A 205 13.49 -5.20 -2.80
C SER A 205 14.18 -3.84 -2.79
N THR A 206 13.76 -2.91 -1.92
CA THR A 206 14.36 -1.57 -1.85
C THR A 206 15.73 -1.60 -1.15
N PRO A 207 16.82 -1.11 -1.78
CA PRO A 207 18.13 -1.04 -1.15
C PRO A 207 18.18 -0.01 0.00
N THR A 208 19.00 -0.29 1.01
CA THR A 208 19.26 0.65 2.10
C THR A 208 20.11 1.84 1.64
N LEU A 209 20.03 2.97 2.36
CA LEU A 209 20.86 4.13 2.05
C LEU A 209 22.37 3.81 2.04
N SER A 210 22.82 2.90 2.91
CA SER A 210 24.21 2.44 2.93
C SER A 210 24.58 1.70 1.65
N GLN A 211 23.74 0.75 1.21
CA GLN A 211 23.95 -0.01 -0.02
C GLN A 211 23.92 0.90 -1.27
N ILE A 212 23.03 1.88 -1.31
CA ILE A 212 22.96 2.87 -2.41
C ILE A 212 24.25 3.67 -2.49
N ARG A 213 24.72 4.20 -1.35
CA ARG A 213 25.97 4.97 -1.28
C ARG A 213 27.18 4.14 -1.70
N ALA A 214 27.23 2.87 -1.32
CA ALA A 214 28.31 1.96 -1.69
C ALA A 214 28.38 1.67 -3.20
N ARG A 215 27.27 1.79 -3.95
CA ARG A 215 27.24 1.62 -5.42
C ARG A 215 27.62 2.88 -6.21
N THR A 216 27.58 4.03 -5.55
CA THR A 216 27.78 5.35 -6.18
C THR A 216 29.20 5.89 -5.95
N LEU A 217 30.06 5.11 -5.29
CA LEU A 217 31.51 5.30 -5.16
C LEU A 217 32.24 4.44 -6.20
#